data_AF-A0A2U2DTY6-F1
#
_entry.id   AF-A0A2U2DTY6-F1
#
_cell.length_a   1.000
_cell.length_b   1.000
_cell.length_c   1.000
_cell.angle_alpha   90.00
_cell.angle_beta   90.00
_cell.angle_gamma   90.00
#
_symmetry.space_group_name_H-M   'P 1'
#
loop_
_entity.id
_entity.type
_entity.pdbx_description
1 polymer ?
#
loop_
_entity_poly.entity_id
_entity_poly.type
_entity_poly.pdbx_seq_one_letter_code
_entity_poly.pdbx_strand_id
1 'polypeptide(L)' 'MIDTNSATWLAMKKAAEEMIARAQRELEVRGTAPDATEFERGRIKALRDVLALADPKLAIKETVPFI' A
#
# COMPACT_ATOMS: atom_id res chain seq x y z
N MET A 1 16.96 6.61 -0.25
CA MET A 1 15.81 7.54 -0.22
C MET A 1 15.16 7.47 -1.59
N ILE A 2 13.84 7.29 -1.66
CA ILE A 2 13.12 7.24 -2.95
C ILE A 2 13.01 8.67 -3.48
N ASP A 3 13.37 8.89 -4.75
CA ASP A 3 13.09 10.17 -5.41
C ASP A 3 11.62 10.23 -5.80
N THR A 4 10.85 10.98 -5.01
CA THR A 4 9.40 11.11 -5.16
C THR A 4 8.98 11.96 -6.36
N ASN A 5 9.91 12.64 -7.01
CA ASN A 5 9.64 13.44 -8.21
C ASN A 5 10.05 12.71 -9.50
N SER A 6 10.67 11.53 -9.38
CA SER A 6 11.00 10.71 -10.53
C SER A 6 9.74 10.23 -11.25
N ALA A 7 9.80 10.17 -12.60
CA ALA A 7 8.70 9.68 -13.42
C ALA A 7 8.27 8.25 -13.03
N THR A 8 9.22 7.40 -12.65
CA THR A 8 8.97 6.04 -12.18
C THR A 8 8.16 6.03 -10.89
N TRP A 9 8.54 6.84 -9.90
CA TRP A 9 7.78 6.92 -8.64
C TRP A 9 6.37 7.44 -8.87
N LEU A 10 6.20 8.48 -9.69
CA LEU A 10 4.89 9.05 -10.00
C LEU A 10 3.98 8.02 -10.70
N ALA A 11 4.53 7.23 -11.63
CA ALA A 11 3.80 6.14 -12.28
C ALA A 11 3.40 5.04 -11.29
N MET A 12 4.31 4.63 -10.41
CA MET A 12 4.02 3.64 -9.37
C MET A 12 2.98 4.15 -8.38
N LYS A 13 3.09 5.40 -7.93
CA LYS A 13 2.13 6.03 -7.02
C LYS A 13 0.72 6.01 -7.62
N LYS A 14 0.60 6.48 -8.88
CA LYS A 14 -0.68 6.47 -9.59
C LYS A 14 -1.26 5.06 -9.71
N ALA A 15 -0.46 4.08 -10.10
CA ALA A 15 -0.91 2.70 -10.22
C ALA A 15 -1.37 2.12 -8.86
N ALA A 16 -0.63 2.39 -7.78
CA ALA A 16 -1.00 1.95 -6.44
C ALA A 16 -2.32 2.59 -5.96
N GLU A 17 -2.51 3.89 -6.19
CA GLU A 17 -3.75 4.61 -5.88
C GLU A 17 -4.95 4.05 -6.66
N GLU A 18 -4.79 3.78 -7.96
CA GLU A 18 -5.83 3.15 -8.79
C GLU A 18 -6.18 1.74 -8.30
N MET A 19 -5.18 0.95 -7.90
CA MET A 19 -5.38 -0.39 -7.35
C MET A 19 -6.09 -0.35 -5.99
N ILE A 20 -5.79 0.62 -5.13
CA ILE A 20 -6.50 0.83 -3.86
C ILE A 20 -7.96 1.18 -4.13
N ALA A 21 -8.22 2.14 -5.02
CA ALA A 21 -9.59 2.54 -5.36
C ALA A 21 -10.41 1.40 -5.97
N ARG A 22 -9.76 0.50 -6.74
CA ARG A 22 -10.40 -0.72 -7.22
C ARG A 22 -10.72 -1.67 -6.07
N ALA A 23 -9.76 -1.99 -5.20
CA ALA A 23 -9.97 -2.87 -4.05
C ALA A 23 -11.08 -2.37 -3.12
N GLN A 24 -11.17 -1.05 -2.90
CA GLN A 24 -12.25 -0.43 -2.14
C GLN A 24 -13.62 -0.66 -2.79
N ARG A 25 -13.73 -0.48 -4.12
CA ARG A 25 -14.97 -0.79 -4.85
C ARG A 25 -15.33 -2.27 -4.78
N GLU A 26 -14.36 -3.17 -4.86
CA GLU A 26 -14.63 -4.61 -4.71
C GLU A 26 -15.15 -4.94 -3.30
N LEU A 27 -14.64 -4.28 -2.26
CA LEU A 27 -15.16 -4.39 -0.89
C LEU A 27 -16.60 -3.87 -0.75
N GLU A 28 -16.93 -2.77 -1.44
CA GLU A 28 -18.28 -2.19 -1.45
C GLU A 28 -19.27 -3.07 -2.22
N VAL A 29 -18.86 -3.64 -3.36
CA VAL A 29 -19.72 -4.44 -4.25
C VAL A 29 -19.89 -5.88 -3.77
N ARG A 30 -18.81 -6.55 -3.37
CA ARG A 30 -18.83 -7.96 -2.96
C ARG A 30 -19.16 -8.15 -1.48
N GLY A 31 -19.44 -7.06 -0.76
CA GLY A 31 -19.62 -7.03 0.68
C GLY A 31 -20.36 -8.26 1.20
N THR A 32 -19.63 -9.12 1.91
CA THR A 32 -20.06 -10.14 2.91
C THR A 32 -19.22 -11.42 2.89
N ALA A 33 -18.55 -11.78 1.78
CA ALA A 33 -17.66 -12.94 1.78
C ALA A 33 -16.42 -12.63 2.65
N PRO A 34 -16.21 -13.31 3.80
CA PRO A 34 -15.15 -12.96 4.74
C PRO A 34 -13.76 -13.01 4.10
N ASP A 35 -13.47 -14.08 3.37
CA ASP A 35 -12.15 -14.32 2.76
C ASP A 35 -11.81 -13.28 1.68
N ALA A 36 -12.78 -12.93 0.83
CA ALA A 36 -12.60 -11.88 -0.18
C ALA A 36 -12.40 -10.50 0.47
N THR A 37 -13.06 -10.27 1.60
CA THR A 37 -12.94 -9.03 2.37
C THR A 37 -11.56 -8.91 3.02
N GLU A 38 -11.03 -9.99 3.59
CA GLU A 38 -9.68 -10.03 4.16
C GLU A 38 -8.60 -9.85 3.08
N PHE A 39 -8.75 -10.50 1.93
CA PHE A 39 -7.83 -10.34 0.81
C PHE A 39 -7.73 -8.89 0.34
N GLU A 40 -8.85 -8.23 0.05
CA GLU A 40 -8.83 -6.85 -0.43
C GLU A 40 -8.33 -5.87 0.65
N ARG A 41 -8.63 -6.12 1.93
CA ARG A 41 -8.05 -5.34 3.05
C ARG A 41 -6.54 -5.50 3.13
N GLY A 42 -6.03 -6.72 3.01
CA GLY A 42 -4.59 -7.01 2.99
C GLY A 42 -3.90 -6.33 1.82
N ARG A 43 -4.50 -6.39 0.63
CA ARG A 43 -4.01 -5.71 -0.57
C ARG A 43 -3.96 -4.20 -0.39
N ILE A 44 -5.01 -3.57 0.13
CA ILE A 44 -5.02 -2.12 0.42
C ILE A 44 -3.91 -1.76 1.40
N LYS A 45 -3.73 -2.55 2.46
CA LYS A 45 -2.67 -2.32 3.44
C LYS A 45 -1.28 -2.37 2.78
N ALA A 46 -0.99 -3.41 2.02
CA ALA A 46 0.31 -3.56 1.36
C ALA A 46 0.61 -2.40 0.39
N LEU A 47 -0.38 -1.95 -0.39
CA LEU A 47 -0.21 -0.82 -1.31
C LEU A 47 0.04 0.49 -0.55
N ARG A 48 -0.62 0.71 0.59
CA ARG A 48 -0.35 1.85 1.47
C ARG A 48 1.05 1.78 2.07
N ASP A 49 1.49 0.60 2.49
CA ASP A 49 2.84 0.39 3.01
C ASP A 49 3.91 0.71 1.94
N VAL A 50 3.69 0.31 0.68
CA VAL A 50 4.56 0.65 -0.44
C VAL A 50 4.63 2.17 -0.65
N LEU A 51 3.49 2.87 -0.63
CA LEU A 51 3.47 4.33 -0.73
C LEU A 51 4.19 5.01 0.43
N ALA A 52 4.10 4.43 1.63
CA ALA A 52 4.76 4.89 2.84
C ALA A 52 6.30 4.77 2.79
N LEU A 53 6.88 3.92 1.93
CA LEU A 53 8.34 3.81 1.78
C LEU A 53 9.01 5.12 1.29
N ALA A 54 8.23 6.00 0.66
CA ALA A 54 8.69 7.31 0.23
C ALA A 54 8.64 8.36 1.35
N ASP A 55 7.98 8.08 2.48
CA ASP A 55 7.96 9.01 3.60
C ASP A 55 9.25 8.86 4.43
N PRO A 56 10.13 9.89 4.46
CA PRO A 56 11.36 9.84 5.24
C PRO A 56 11.11 9.71 6.75
N LYS A 57 9.91 10.02 7.26
CA LYS A 57 9.54 9.88 8.68
C LYS A 57 9.17 8.46 9.09
N LEU A 58 8.92 7.60 8.11
CA LEU A 58 8.66 6.16 8.31
C LEU A 58 9.95 5.34 8.33
N ALA A 59 11.13 6.00 8.30
CA ALA A 59 12.42 5.38 8.57
C ALA A 59 12.29 4.49 9.81
N ILE A 60 12.45 3.19 9.56
CA ILE A 60 12.29 2.08 10.49
C ILE A 60 12.90 2.48 11.84
N LYS A 61 12.10 2.51 12.91
CA LYS A 61 12.65 2.39 14.26
C LYS A 61 13.39 1.06 14.27
N GLU A 62 14.72 1.12 14.18
CA GLU A 62 15.61 -0.04 14.25
C GLU A 62 15.10 -1.01 15.30
N THR A 63 14.49 -2.10 14.86
CA THR A 63 14.04 -3.15 15.75
C THR A 63 15.16 -4.17 15.79
N VAL A 64 16.06 -3.89 16.74
CA VAL A 64 16.89 -4.80 17.56
C VAL A 64 17.86 -5.75 16.81
N PRO A 65 19.15 -5.79 17.18
CA PRO A 65 20.13 -6.71 16.59
C PRO A 65 19.76 -8.16 16.85
N PHE A 66 19.94 -9.01 15.84
CA PHE A 66 20.06 -10.46 16.04
C PHE A 66 21.36 -10.71 16.81
N ILE A 67 21.25 -11.04 18.09
CA ILE A 67 22.32 -11.61 18.92
C ILE A 67 21.83 -12.98 19.41
#